data_AF-A0A950M3I6-F1
#
_entry.id   AF-A0A950M3I6-F1
#
_cell.length_a   1.000
_cell.length_b   1.000
_cell.length_c   1.000
_cell.angle_alpha   90.00
_cell.angle_beta   90.00
_cell.angle_gamma   90.00
#
_symmetry.space_group_name_H-M   'P 1'
#
loop_
_entity.id
_entity.type
_entity.pdbx_description
1 polymer ?
#
loop_
_entity_poly.entity_id
_entity_poly.type
_entity_poly.pdbx_seq_one_letter_code
_entity_poly.pdbx_strand_id
1 'polypeptide(L)'
;RAGDTLAALLTRLGVDDEAAENFIKKDKIAHGVMQLKTGKRVQAQTDEEGNLQWLRAVVVDGKDNPVTNIKITRKGDGFVATEEAAKLERRIEMHARTISSTLYAATDSSDDGAKLPDTIVKQIIEMFSTNIDFRGDLKRGDHFNVVYEAFYQDGEFVRTGRILAGEFTNKGTTYQSIWFEDPQTKQGGYYSIDGKSLKKAFLKSPVEFSRISSGFGMRVHPVFGQWKQHKGTDFPAPTGTPIRASGDGVVDFVGQQNGYGNFVVLKHWNNYSTAYGHMSRFAAGLKKGQKVSQGDVIGYVGTTGWSTGAHLHYEFRVGGEARDPNTLNVQAQAPLTAAELSRFKAYAADMTHRFALLQPVGSGTSKMAAK
;
A
#
# COMPACT_ATOMS: atom_id res chain seq x y z
N ARG A 1 -18.36 17.59 -1.26
CA ARG A 1 -17.77 18.05 -2.54
C ARG A 1 -16.48 18.82 -2.24
N ALA A 2 -15.61 19.10 -3.22
CA ALA A 2 -14.42 19.91 -2.94
C ALA A 2 -14.84 21.31 -2.49
N GLY A 3 -14.33 21.78 -1.35
CA GLY A 3 -14.68 23.08 -0.77
C GLY A 3 -16.09 23.20 -0.20
N ASP A 4 -16.81 22.09 0.05
CA ASP A 4 -18.12 22.12 0.72
C ASP A 4 -18.00 22.73 2.12
N THR A 5 -18.91 23.64 2.46
CA THR A 5 -19.12 24.07 3.85
C THR A 5 -20.10 23.12 4.54
N LEU A 6 -20.10 23.13 5.87
CA LEU A 6 -21.10 22.36 6.64
C LEU A 6 -22.53 22.77 6.30
N ALA A 7 -22.80 24.07 6.20
CA ALA A 7 -24.11 24.59 5.82
C ALA A 7 -24.54 24.03 4.45
N ALA A 8 -23.68 24.13 3.43
CA ALA A 8 -23.99 23.61 2.09
C ALA A 8 -24.21 22.09 2.07
N LEU A 9 -23.49 21.35 2.92
CA LEU A 9 -23.71 19.92 3.11
C LEU A 9 -25.08 19.64 3.73
N LEU A 10 -25.43 20.31 4.84
CA LEU A 10 -26.69 20.11 5.57
C LEU A 10 -27.90 20.49 4.72
N THR A 11 -27.86 21.64 4.04
CA THR A 11 -28.92 22.06 3.12
C THR A 11 -29.16 21.01 2.03
N ARG A 12 -28.11 20.42 1.46
CA ARG A 12 -28.25 19.37 0.43
C ARG A 12 -28.79 18.05 0.99
N LEU A 13 -28.64 17.82 2.29
CA LEU A 13 -29.24 16.69 3.01
C LEU A 13 -30.68 16.98 3.45
N GLY A 14 -31.23 18.17 3.16
CA GLY A 14 -32.55 18.59 3.62
C GLY A 14 -32.59 18.94 5.12
N VAL A 15 -31.43 19.16 5.75
CA VAL A 15 -31.32 19.49 7.16
C VAL A 15 -31.37 21.01 7.30
N ASP A 16 -32.40 21.49 7.99
CA ASP A 16 -32.58 22.88 8.40
C ASP A 16 -32.68 22.93 9.94
N ASP A 17 -31.51 22.86 10.59
CA ASP A 17 -31.41 22.68 12.03
C ASP A 17 -30.17 23.37 12.59
N GLU A 18 -30.38 24.58 13.12
CA GLU A 18 -29.30 25.40 13.68
C GLU A 18 -28.62 24.72 14.89
N ALA A 19 -29.38 23.96 15.68
CA ALA A 19 -28.83 23.23 16.83
C ALA A 19 -27.89 22.11 16.37
N ALA A 20 -28.25 21.38 15.31
CA ALA A 20 -27.40 20.37 14.70
C ALA A 20 -26.12 20.99 14.11
N GLU A 21 -26.24 22.09 13.37
CA GLU A 21 -25.08 22.78 12.79
C GLU A 21 -24.11 23.25 13.88
N ASN A 22 -24.63 23.88 14.94
CA ASN A 22 -23.84 24.34 16.07
C ASN A 22 -23.17 23.19 16.83
N PHE A 23 -23.88 22.06 17.00
CA PHE A 23 -23.33 20.87 17.62
C PHE A 23 -22.17 20.29 16.80
N ILE A 24 -22.34 20.11 15.48
CA ILE A 24 -21.30 19.56 14.59
C ILE A 24 -20.03 20.41 14.61
N LYS A 25 -20.16 21.75 14.67
CA LYS A 25 -18.99 22.64 14.73
C LYS A 25 -18.19 22.48 16.02
N LYS A 26 -18.85 22.24 17.15
CA LYS A 26 -18.26 22.28 18.50
C LYS A 26 -17.82 20.90 19.02
N ASP A 27 -18.59 19.86 18.74
CA ASP A 27 -18.31 18.52 19.25
C ASP A 27 -17.13 17.88 18.52
N LYS A 28 -16.19 17.30 19.28
CA LYS A 28 -14.93 16.78 18.75
C LYS A 28 -15.13 15.64 17.74
N ILE A 29 -16.11 14.77 17.97
CA ILE A 29 -16.39 13.62 17.10
C ILE A 29 -17.21 14.09 15.89
N ALA A 30 -18.28 14.84 16.14
CA ALA A 30 -19.16 15.34 15.09
C ALA A 30 -18.40 16.22 14.08
N HIS A 31 -17.41 16.99 14.54
CA HIS A 31 -16.56 17.83 13.71
C HIS A 31 -15.81 17.03 12.62
N GLY A 32 -15.59 15.73 12.82
CA GLY A 32 -15.00 14.85 11.81
C GLY A 32 -15.80 14.79 10.49
N VAL A 33 -17.10 15.09 10.52
CA VAL A 33 -17.94 15.23 9.31
C VAL A 33 -17.42 16.34 8.39
N MET A 34 -16.82 17.41 8.94
CA MET A 34 -16.23 18.50 8.16
C MET A 34 -14.86 18.15 7.58
N GLN A 35 -14.21 17.10 8.09
CA GLN A 35 -12.87 16.67 7.65
C GLN A 35 -12.93 15.58 6.57
N LEU A 36 -14.13 15.22 6.11
CA LEU A 36 -14.32 14.21 5.08
C LEU A 36 -13.68 14.65 3.76
N LYS A 37 -12.91 13.74 3.16
CA LYS A 37 -12.37 13.95 1.82
C LYS A 37 -13.49 14.02 0.78
N THR A 38 -13.21 14.70 -0.34
CA THR A 38 -14.14 14.77 -1.47
C THR A 38 -14.54 13.37 -1.94
N GLY A 39 -15.83 13.20 -2.27
CA GLY A 39 -16.38 11.93 -2.74
C GLY A 39 -16.86 11.00 -1.63
N LYS A 40 -16.72 11.36 -0.35
CA LYS A 40 -17.30 10.59 0.76
C LYS A 40 -18.78 10.91 0.94
N ARG A 41 -19.56 9.86 1.21
CA ARG A 41 -21.01 9.95 1.38
C ARG A 41 -21.36 10.29 2.82
N VAL A 42 -22.34 11.18 2.95
CA VAL A 42 -22.99 11.51 4.21
C VAL A 42 -24.47 11.21 4.01
N GLN A 43 -25.10 10.62 5.02
CA GLN A 43 -26.51 10.32 5.04
C GLN A 43 -27.13 10.99 6.26
N ALA A 44 -28.35 11.47 6.13
CA ALA A 44 -29.11 12.00 7.23
C ALA A 44 -30.57 11.56 7.12
N GLN A 45 -31.24 11.52 8.26
CA GLN A 45 -32.69 11.49 8.36
C GLN A 45 -33.15 12.74 9.08
N THR A 46 -34.17 13.38 8.52
CA THR A 46 -34.88 14.50 9.13
C THR A 46 -36.31 14.09 9.44
N ASP A 47 -36.99 14.90 10.25
CA ASP A 47 -38.46 14.92 10.25
C ASP A 47 -39.00 15.80 9.10
N GLU A 48 -40.30 16.05 9.12
CA GLU A 48 -41.02 16.84 8.10
C GLU A 48 -40.65 18.32 8.10
N GLU A 49 -40.11 18.82 9.20
CA GLU A 49 -39.72 20.22 9.39
C GLU A 49 -38.24 20.47 9.03
N GLY A 50 -37.50 19.41 8.70
CA GLY A 50 -36.08 19.48 8.38
C GLY A 50 -35.16 19.36 9.60
N ASN A 51 -35.71 19.11 10.80
CA ASN A 51 -34.88 18.93 11.98
C ASN A 51 -34.14 17.59 11.91
N LEU A 52 -32.85 17.59 12.27
CA LEU A 52 -32.01 16.40 12.14
C LEU A 52 -32.41 15.33 13.16
N GLN A 53 -32.73 14.12 12.72
CA GLN A 53 -32.97 12.97 13.60
C GLN A 53 -31.67 12.17 13.80
N TRP A 54 -30.96 11.89 12.71
CA TRP A 54 -29.59 11.39 12.76
C TRP A 54 -28.81 11.74 11.50
N LEU A 55 -27.48 11.81 11.64
CA LEU A 55 -26.53 11.92 10.53
C LEU A 55 -25.48 10.82 10.68
N ARG A 56 -25.12 10.18 9.57
CA ARG A 56 -24.04 9.20 9.51
C ARG A 56 -23.06 9.54 8.39
N ALA A 57 -21.78 9.50 8.70
CA ALA A 57 -20.70 9.68 7.74
C ALA A 57 -19.65 8.59 7.87
N VAL A 58 -19.21 8.06 6.72
CA VAL A 58 -18.12 7.08 6.66
C VAL A 58 -16.79 7.82 6.57
N VAL A 59 -15.95 7.63 7.58
CA VAL A 59 -14.60 8.21 7.66
C VAL A 59 -13.58 7.18 7.20
N VAL A 60 -12.78 7.58 6.21
CA VAL A 60 -11.66 6.77 5.70
C VAL A 60 -10.37 7.57 5.89
N ASP A 61 -9.66 7.28 6.97
CA ASP A 61 -8.42 7.97 7.31
C ASP A 61 -7.17 7.21 6.81
N GLY A 62 -7.00 7.16 5.49
CA GLY A 62 -5.86 6.44 4.88
C GLY A 62 -6.12 4.95 4.64
N LYS A 63 -5.07 4.23 4.21
CA LYS A 63 -5.18 2.85 3.72
C LYS A 63 -5.31 1.83 4.86
N ASP A 64 -4.64 2.05 5.98
CA ASP A 64 -4.48 1.05 7.04
C ASP A 64 -5.25 1.37 8.33
N ASN A 65 -5.79 2.58 8.45
CA ASN A 65 -6.66 2.89 9.57
C ASN A 65 -8.02 2.20 9.40
N PRO A 66 -8.64 1.75 10.51
CA PRO A 66 -9.99 1.22 10.47
C PRO A 66 -10.93 2.26 9.87
N VAL A 67 -11.82 1.81 8.97
CA VAL A 67 -12.92 2.66 8.52
C VAL A 67 -13.90 2.79 9.68
N THR A 68 -14.25 4.02 10.04
CA THR A 68 -15.20 4.31 11.11
C THR A 68 -16.42 5.03 10.56
N ASN A 69 -17.52 4.89 11.28
CA ASN A 69 -18.73 5.68 11.10
C ASN A 69 -18.80 6.71 12.20
N ILE A 70 -18.91 7.99 11.83
CA ILE A 70 -19.40 9.01 12.74
C ILE A 70 -20.93 8.95 12.68
N LYS A 71 -21.57 8.76 13.83
CA LYS A 71 -23.02 8.80 13.97
C LYS A 71 -23.41 9.92 14.93
N ILE A 72 -24.24 10.83 14.47
CA ILE A 72 -24.83 11.92 15.25
C ILE A 72 -26.31 11.60 15.39
N THR A 73 -26.83 11.57 16.60
CA THR A 73 -28.25 11.24 16.86
C THR A 73 -28.86 12.27 17.80
N ARG A 74 -30.08 12.71 17.50
CA ARG A 74 -30.85 13.56 18.40
C ARG A 74 -31.19 12.80 19.69
N LYS A 75 -31.02 13.46 20.84
CA LYS A 75 -31.36 12.98 22.18
C LYS A 75 -32.04 14.11 22.96
N GLY A 76 -33.38 14.10 22.97
CA GLY A 76 -34.16 15.22 23.50
C GLY A 76 -33.87 16.49 22.70
N ASP A 77 -33.54 17.58 23.40
CA ASP A 77 -33.26 18.89 22.79
C ASP A 77 -31.80 19.03 22.30
N GLY A 78 -30.98 17.98 22.45
CA GLY A 78 -29.57 17.99 22.07
C GLY A 78 -29.17 16.85 21.15
N PHE A 79 -27.87 16.69 20.95
CA PHE A 79 -27.28 15.65 20.11
C PHE A 79 -26.17 14.91 20.84
N VAL A 80 -25.94 13.66 20.42
CA VAL A 80 -24.80 12.85 20.83
C VAL A 80 -24.10 12.33 19.57
N ALA A 81 -22.77 12.41 19.56
CA ALA A 81 -21.93 11.85 18.51
C ALA A 81 -21.15 10.63 19.01
N THR A 82 -21.09 9.58 18.20
CA THR A 82 -20.30 8.37 18.46
C THR A 82 -19.46 8.00 17.25
N GLU A 83 -18.31 7.36 17.49
CA GLU A 83 -17.54 6.65 16.47
C GLU A 83 -17.74 5.15 16.64
N GLU A 84 -18.07 4.47 15.55
CA GLU A 84 -18.24 3.02 15.52
C GLU A 84 -17.43 2.42 14.38
N ALA A 85 -16.89 1.21 14.55
CA ALA A 85 -16.21 0.52 13.47
C ALA A 85 -17.19 0.25 12.31
N ALA A 86 -16.83 0.64 11.09
CA ALA A 86 -17.65 0.39 9.92
C ALA A 86 -17.64 -1.10 9.58
N LYS A 87 -18.84 -1.69 9.49
CA LYS A 87 -19.00 -3.04 8.95
C LYS A 87 -18.97 -2.97 7.43
N LEU A 88 -17.85 -3.38 6.85
CA LEU A 88 -17.65 -3.36 5.40
C LEU A 88 -17.97 -4.73 4.81
N GLU A 89 -18.71 -4.72 3.71
CA GLU A 89 -18.88 -5.86 2.82
C GLU A 89 -17.66 -5.94 1.90
N ARG A 90 -16.97 -7.08 1.89
CA ARG A 90 -15.88 -7.34 0.95
C ARG A 90 -16.43 -7.97 -0.31
N ARG A 91 -16.23 -7.32 -1.46
CA ARG A 91 -16.50 -7.83 -2.80
C ARG A 91 -15.22 -8.07 -3.57
N ILE A 92 -15.25 -9.01 -4.50
CA ILE A 92 -14.16 -9.27 -5.43
C ILE A 92 -14.54 -8.67 -6.77
N GLU A 93 -13.75 -7.69 -7.22
CA GLU A 93 -13.91 -7.06 -8.53
C GLU A 93 -12.89 -7.65 -9.50
N MET A 94 -13.27 -7.73 -10.77
CA MET A 94 -12.52 -8.39 -11.83
C MET A 94 -12.59 -7.55 -13.09
N HIS A 95 -11.43 -7.20 -13.65
CA HIS A 95 -11.35 -6.32 -14.80
C HIS A 95 -10.31 -6.80 -15.82
N ALA A 96 -10.61 -6.62 -17.10
CA ALA A 96 -9.73 -6.83 -18.24
C ALA A 96 -9.45 -5.51 -18.94
N ARG A 97 -8.21 -5.28 -19.35
CA ARG A 97 -7.81 -4.07 -20.05
C ARG A 97 -6.85 -4.35 -21.18
N THR A 98 -7.02 -3.60 -22.26
CA THR A 98 -6.09 -3.57 -23.38
C THR A 98 -5.40 -2.21 -23.45
N ILE A 99 -4.08 -2.22 -23.57
CA ILE A 99 -3.28 -1.02 -23.76
C ILE A 99 -3.53 -0.49 -25.16
N SER A 100 -4.09 0.73 -25.23
CA SER A 100 -4.28 1.46 -26.50
C SER A 100 -3.18 2.49 -26.76
N SER A 101 -2.62 3.06 -25.68
CA SER A 101 -1.58 4.09 -25.70
C SER A 101 -0.71 4.06 -24.43
N THR A 102 -1.32 4.17 -23.26
CA THR A 102 -0.64 4.13 -21.95
C THR A 102 -1.41 3.26 -20.97
N LEU A 103 -0.76 2.87 -19.86
CA LEU A 103 -1.44 2.17 -18.76
C LEU A 103 -2.62 2.99 -18.23
N TYR A 104 -2.41 4.29 -17.98
CA TYR A 104 -3.44 5.17 -17.43
C TYR A 104 -4.65 5.30 -18.35
N ALA A 105 -4.43 5.43 -19.66
CA ALA A 105 -5.52 5.45 -20.64
C ALA A 105 -6.35 4.15 -20.60
N ALA A 106 -5.71 3.00 -20.38
CA ALA A 106 -6.41 1.74 -20.22
C ALA A 106 -7.18 1.69 -18.88
N THR A 107 -6.57 2.11 -17.77
CA THR A 107 -7.22 2.06 -16.44
C THR A 107 -8.35 3.08 -16.27
N ASP A 108 -8.28 4.20 -16.99
CA ASP A 108 -9.31 5.23 -17.04
C ASP A 108 -10.50 4.85 -17.93
N SER A 109 -10.36 3.79 -18.74
CA SER A 109 -11.48 3.21 -19.49
C SER A 109 -12.45 2.48 -18.55
N SER A 110 -13.73 2.56 -18.89
CA SER A 110 -14.84 1.83 -18.24
C SER A 110 -15.48 0.80 -19.16
N ASP A 111 -14.78 0.33 -20.20
CA ASP A 111 -15.33 -0.59 -21.22
C ASP A 111 -15.85 -1.91 -20.64
N ASP A 112 -15.35 -2.34 -19.48
CA ASP A 112 -15.80 -3.54 -18.76
C ASP A 112 -16.55 -3.21 -17.45
N GLY A 113 -17.16 -2.02 -17.37
CA GLY A 113 -18.14 -1.66 -16.35
C GLY A 113 -17.74 -0.51 -15.43
N ALA A 114 -16.45 -0.33 -15.13
CA ALA A 114 -15.99 0.75 -14.25
C ALA A 114 -14.52 1.10 -14.51
N LYS A 115 -14.11 2.32 -14.12
CA LYS A 115 -12.67 2.69 -14.10
C LYS A 115 -11.95 1.97 -12.97
N LEU A 116 -10.68 1.63 -13.19
CA LEU A 116 -9.85 1.06 -12.14
C LEU A 116 -9.45 2.15 -11.13
N PRO A 117 -9.65 1.96 -9.81
CA PRO A 117 -9.22 2.93 -8.80
C PRO A 117 -7.70 3.12 -8.79
N ASP A 118 -7.21 4.35 -8.61
CA ASP A 118 -5.77 4.69 -8.58
C ASP A 118 -4.93 3.81 -7.65
N THR A 119 -5.51 3.39 -6.53
CA THR A 119 -4.88 2.49 -5.55
C THR A 119 -4.59 1.10 -6.11
N ILE A 120 -5.41 0.62 -7.04
CA ILE A 120 -5.19 -0.63 -7.77
C ILE A 120 -4.18 -0.39 -8.90
N VAL A 121 -4.28 0.72 -9.62
CA VAL A 121 -3.32 1.07 -10.69
C VAL A 121 -1.88 1.12 -10.15
N LYS A 122 -1.68 1.74 -8.98
CA LYS A 122 -0.36 1.76 -8.29
C LYS A 122 0.12 0.35 -7.94
N GLN A 123 -0.75 -0.51 -7.43
CA GLN A 123 -0.40 -1.91 -7.12
C GLN A 123 -0.04 -2.71 -8.37
N ILE A 124 -0.72 -2.51 -9.51
CA ILE A 124 -0.35 -3.12 -10.79
C ILE A 124 1.06 -2.70 -11.19
N ILE A 125 1.37 -1.40 -11.11
CA ILE A 125 2.70 -0.88 -11.41
C ILE A 125 3.73 -1.54 -10.49
N GLU A 126 3.53 -1.51 -9.18
CA GLU A 126 4.44 -2.11 -8.19
C GLU A 126 4.69 -3.60 -8.45
N MET A 127 3.62 -4.34 -8.77
CA MET A 127 3.63 -5.79 -9.01
C MET A 127 4.47 -6.18 -10.23
N PHE A 128 4.37 -5.45 -11.35
CA PHE A 128 4.99 -5.84 -12.62
C PHE A 128 6.21 -5.01 -13.03
N SER A 129 6.55 -3.94 -12.31
CA SER A 129 7.72 -3.08 -12.62
C SER A 129 9.08 -3.79 -12.52
N THR A 130 9.12 -5.04 -12.06
CA THR A 130 10.35 -5.87 -12.13
C THR A 130 10.64 -6.33 -13.56
N ASN A 131 9.59 -6.59 -14.32
CA ASN A 131 9.66 -7.25 -15.62
C ASN A 131 9.24 -6.34 -16.77
N ILE A 132 8.48 -5.28 -16.49
CA ILE A 132 7.91 -4.37 -17.48
C ILE A 132 8.26 -2.93 -17.10
N ASP A 133 8.92 -2.19 -18.00
CA ASP A 133 8.98 -0.72 -17.89
C ASP A 133 7.71 -0.10 -18.48
N PHE A 134 6.78 0.31 -17.63
CA PHE A 134 5.50 0.90 -18.06
C PHE A 134 5.64 2.21 -18.87
N ARG A 135 6.82 2.85 -18.92
CA ARG A 135 7.06 4.04 -19.73
C ARG A 135 7.53 3.73 -21.15
N GLY A 136 8.28 2.66 -21.33
CA GLY A 136 8.96 2.35 -22.60
C GLY A 136 8.56 1.03 -23.24
N ASP A 137 8.09 0.06 -22.46
CA ASP A 137 7.83 -1.30 -22.94
C ASP A 137 6.41 -1.51 -23.44
N LEU A 138 5.45 -0.67 -23.03
CA LEU A 138 4.06 -0.86 -23.40
C LEU A 138 3.84 -0.64 -24.89
N LYS A 139 3.13 -1.56 -25.51
CA LYS A 139 2.67 -1.46 -26.90
C LYS A 139 1.16 -1.59 -26.98
N ARG A 140 0.60 -1.01 -28.04
CA ARG A 140 -0.81 -1.22 -28.36
C ARG A 140 -1.08 -2.71 -28.55
N GLY A 141 -2.10 -3.22 -27.86
CA GLY A 141 -2.47 -4.65 -27.88
C GLY A 141 -1.91 -5.48 -26.72
N ASP A 142 -0.95 -4.95 -25.94
CA ASP A 142 -0.67 -5.52 -24.62
C ASP A 142 -1.95 -5.48 -23.78
N HIS A 143 -2.13 -6.43 -22.87
CA HIS A 143 -3.35 -6.52 -22.08
C HIS A 143 -3.08 -7.07 -20.69
N PHE A 144 -4.00 -6.81 -19.78
CA PHE A 144 -3.90 -7.29 -18.41
C PHE A 144 -5.27 -7.60 -17.82
N ASN A 145 -5.26 -8.57 -16.91
CA ASN A 145 -6.39 -8.96 -16.09
C ASN A 145 -6.04 -8.70 -14.62
N VAL A 146 -6.98 -8.17 -13.86
CA VAL A 146 -6.79 -7.90 -12.43
C VAL A 146 -8.01 -8.33 -11.63
N VAL A 147 -7.76 -9.01 -10.52
CA VAL A 147 -8.75 -9.43 -9.52
C VAL A 147 -8.36 -8.79 -8.21
N TYR A 148 -9.24 -8.00 -7.60
CA TYR A 148 -8.92 -7.26 -6.37
C TYR A 148 -10.10 -7.17 -5.40
N GLU A 149 -9.77 -6.88 -4.14
CA GLU A 149 -10.77 -6.64 -3.10
C GLU A 149 -11.32 -5.20 -3.18
N ALA A 150 -12.64 -5.05 -3.16
CA ALA A 150 -13.32 -3.79 -2.96
C ALA A 150 -14.20 -3.88 -1.72
N PHE A 151 -14.24 -2.81 -0.93
CA PHE A 151 -15.02 -2.76 0.30
C PHE A 151 -16.16 -1.77 0.14
N TYR A 152 -17.36 -2.24 0.45
CA TYR A 152 -18.60 -1.50 0.34
C TYR A 152 -19.28 -1.38 1.70
N GLN A 153 -20.10 -0.35 1.86
CA GLN A 153 -20.99 -0.20 3.00
C GLN A 153 -22.34 0.29 2.49
N ASP A 154 -23.39 -0.46 2.79
CA ASP A 154 -24.76 -0.16 2.35
C ASP A 154 -24.87 0.05 0.83
N GLY A 155 -24.18 -0.80 0.06
CA GLY A 155 -24.13 -0.75 -1.40
C GLY A 155 -23.11 0.23 -1.99
N GLU A 156 -22.49 1.09 -1.18
CA GLU A 156 -21.62 2.16 -1.64
C GLU A 156 -20.14 1.81 -1.52
N PHE A 157 -19.36 2.15 -2.54
CA PHE A 157 -17.92 1.91 -2.55
C PHE A 157 -17.21 2.79 -1.51
N VAL A 158 -16.46 2.15 -0.60
CA VAL A 158 -15.73 2.83 0.48
C VAL A 158 -14.26 2.98 0.13
N ARG A 159 -13.61 1.87 -0.23
CA ARG A 159 -12.18 1.79 -0.57
C ARG A 159 -11.85 0.47 -1.26
N THR A 160 -10.68 0.40 -1.89
CA THR A 160 -10.09 -0.87 -2.34
C THR A 160 -9.23 -1.52 -1.26
N GLY A 161 -9.12 -2.84 -1.30
CA GLY A 161 -8.11 -3.63 -0.62
C GLY A 161 -6.91 -3.94 -1.52
N ARG A 162 -6.44 -5.18 -1.44
CA ARG A 162 -5.29 -5.67 -2.21
C ARG A 162 -5.71 -6.27 -3.56
N ILE A 163 -4.77 -6.30 -4.49
CA ILE A 163 -4.86 -7.18 -5.66
C ILE A 163 -4.71 -8.63 -5.18
N LEU A 164 -5.68 -9.48 -5.50
CA LEU A 164 -5.64 -10.92 -5.23
C LEU A 164 -4.91 -11.68 -6.32
N ALA A 165 -5.08 -11.27 -7.58
CA ALA A 165 -4.34 -11.81 -8.70
C ALA A 165 -4.21 -10.76 -9.82
N GLY A 166 -3.05 -10.74 -10.47
CA GLY A 166 -2.83 -9.97 -11.69
C GLY A 166 -2.17 -10.84 -12.76
N GLU A 167 -2.55 -10.60 -14.01
CA GLU A 167 -1.91 -11.15 -15.20
C GLU A 167 -1.64 -10.00 -16.18
N PHE A 168 -0.42 -9.89 -16.69
CA PHE A 168 -0.06 -8.88 -17.69
C PHE A 168 0.69 -9.53 -18.84
N THR A 169 0.19 -9.37 -20.06
CA THR A 169 0.88 -9.80 -21.28
C THR A 169 1.50 -8.59 -21.96
N ASN A 170 2.84 -8.52 -21.95
CA ASN A 170 3.63 -7.49 -22.63
C ASN A 170 4.48 -8.13 -23.72
N LYS A 171 4.33 -7.66 -24.97
CA LYS A 171 5.09 -8.16 -26.14
C LYS A 171 5.01 -9.69 -26.29
N GLY A 172 3.85 -10.27 -25.99
CA GLY A 172 3.58 -11.72 -26.07
C GLY A 172 4.10 -12.56 -24.89
N THR A 173 4.76 -11.95 -23.91
CA THR A 173 5.16 -12.64 -22.67
C THR A 173 4.17 -12.33 -21.56
N THR A 174 3.64 -13.37 -20.91
CA THR A 174 2.67 -13.24 -19.82
C THR A 174 3.37 -13.34 -18.46
N TYR A 175 3.11 -12.36 -17.60
CA TYR A 175 3.56 -12.31 -16.21
C TYR A 175 2.35 -12.43 -15.30
N GLN A 176 2.42 -13.33 -14.32
CA GLN A 176 1.32 -13.59 -13.39
C GLN A 176 1.81 -13.46 -11.96
N SER A 177 0.95 -12.93 -11.09
CA SER A 177 1.21 -12.76 -9.67
C SER A 177 -0.06 -12.96 -8.88
N ILE A 178 0.00 -13.84 -7.88
CA ILE A 178 -1.16 -14.29 -7.09
C ILE A 178 -0.85 -14.08 -5.61
N TRP A 179 -1.70 -13.32 -4.93
CA TRP A 179 -1.67 -13.19 -3.48
C TRP A 179 -2.16 -14.49 -2.85
N PHE A 180 -1.38 -15.07 -1.96
CA PHE A 180 -1.79 -16.20 -1.15
C PHE A 180 -1.46 -15.94 0.31
N GLU A 181 -2.46 -16.11 1.17
CA GLU A 181 -2.30 -16.13 2.61
C GLU A 181 -2.65 -17.53 3.10
N ASP A 182 -1.68 -18.21 3.70
CA ASP A 182 -1.93 -19.55 4.20
C ASP A 182 -2.94 -19.50 5.36
N PRO A 183 -4.04 -20.26 5.29
CA PRO A 183 -5.10 -20.19 6.30
C PRO A 183 -4.65 -20.66 7.69
N GLN A 184 -3.58 -21.45 7.78
CA GLN A 184 -3.04 -21.98 9.04
C GLN A 184 -1.99 -21.03 9.62
N THR A 185 -0.95 -20.70 8.85
CA THR A 185 0.18 -19.87 9.34
C THR A 185 -0.14 -18.38 9.32
N LYS A 186 -1.19 -17.96 8.59
CA LYS A 186 -1.55 -16.56 8.32
C LYS A 186 -0.44 -15.77 7.62
N GLN A 187 0.55 -16.46 7.06
CA GLN A 187 1.60 -15.82 6.28
C GLN A 187 1.10 -15.56 4.86
N GLY A 188 1.22 -14.30 4.44
CA GLY A 188 0.79 -13.82 3.14
C GLY A 188 1.94 -13.42 2.23
N GLY A 189 1.80 -13.64 0.92
CA GLY A 189 2.78 -13.23 -0.08
C GLY A 189 2.22 -13.25 -1.50
N TYR A 190 2.94 -12.62 -2.43
CA TYR A 190 2.68 -12.77 -3.86
C TYR A 190 3.56 -13.87 -4.43
N TYR A 191 2.98 -14.75 -5.24
CA TYR A 191 3.63 -15.90 -5.83
C TYR A 191 3.30 -15.99 -7.32
N SER A 192 4.22 -16.54 -8.11
CA SER A 192 3.95 -16.95 -9.49
C SER A 192 3.06 -18.19 -9.47
N ILE A 193 2.50 -18.54 -10.63
CA ILE A 193 1.58 -19.68 -10.77
C ILE A 193 2.20 -21.04 -10.37
N ASP A 194 3.53 -21.17 -10.44
CA ASP A 194 4.28 -22.34 -9.98
C ASP A 194 4.64 -22.29 -8.48
N GLY A 195 4.20 -21.25 -7.76
CA GLY A 195 4.35 -21.11 -6.31
C GLY A 195 5.69 -20.52 -5.87
N LYS A 196 6.48 -19.96 -6.79
CA LYS A 196 7.71 -19.22 -6.41
C LYS A 196 7.33 -17.85 -5.88
N SER A 197 7.93 -17.44 -4.77
CA SER A 197 7.67 -16.12 -4.23
C SER A 197 8.14 -15.03 -5.20
N LEU A 198 7.26 -14.08 -5.50
CA LEU A 198 7.51 -12.90 -6.32
C LEU A 198 7.87 -11.69 -5.47
N LYS A 199 7.89 -11.84 -4.15
CA LYS A 199 8.22 -10.76 -3.23
C LYS A 199 9.65 -10.31 -3.50
N LYS A 200 9.84 -9.10 -4.04
CA LYS A 200 11.17 -8.45 -4.02
C LYS A 200 11.60 -8.44 -2.57
N ALA A 201 12.66 -9.17 -2.26
CA ALA A 201 13.06 -9.32 -0.88
C ALA A 201 13.25 -7.93 -0.23
N PHE A 202 13.86 -7.00 -0.96
CA PHE A 202 14.03 -5.62 -0.49
C PHE A 202 14.04 -4.63 -1.66
N LEU A 203 13.62 -3.37 -1.43
CA LEU A 203 13.84 -2.25 -2.35
C LEU A 203 15.36 -2.09 -2.54
N LYS A 204 15.79 -1.88 -3.80
CA LYS A 204 17.21 -1.64 -4.13
C LYS A 204 17.73 -0.34 -3.53
N SER A 205 16.86 0.64 -3.30
CA SER A 205 17.19 1.86 -2.55
C SER A 205 16.02 2.25 -1.64
N PRO A 206 16.29 2.50 -0.35
CA PRO A 206 15.30 3.02 0.61
C PRO A 206 15.09 4.54 0.49
N VAL A 207 15.77 5.24 -0.42
CA VAL A 207 15.63 6.68 -0.66
C VAL A 207 15.40 6.96 -2.14
N GLU A 208 14.30 7.65 -2.45
CA GLU A 208 13.92 8.02 -3.82
C GLU A 208 15.02 8.87 -4.48
N PHE A 209 15.41 8.53 -5.72
CA PHE A 209 16.37 9.26 -6.55
C PHE A 209 17.82 9.38 -6.02
N SER A 210 18.28 8.49 -5.15
CA SER A 210 19.67 8.50 -4.66
C SER A 210 20.62 7.65 -5.54
N ARG A 211 21.80 8.21 -5.86
CA ARG A 211 22.96 7.44 -6.35
C ARG A 211 23.78 6.95 -5.14
N ILE A 212 24.36 5.76 -5.18
CA ILE A 212 25.22 5.26 -4.09
C ILE A 212 26.45 6.17 -3.97
N SER A 213 26.70 6.76 -2.80
CA SER A 213 27.91 7.57 -2.55
C SER A 213 29.11 6.74 -2.10
N SER A 214 28.85 5.69 -1.32
CA SER A 214 29.86 4.74 -0.85
C SER A 214 29.24 3.37 -0.67
N GLY A 215 29.87 2.35 -1.24
CA GLY A 215 29.50 0.95 -1.07
C GLY A 215 29.91 0.36 0.28
N PHE A 216 29.57 -0.93 0.46
CA PHE A 216 30.01 -1.78 1.56
C PHE A 216 31.49 -2.17 1.37
N GLY A 217 32.31 -2.12 2.42
CA GLY A 217 33.74 -2.49 2.32
C GLY A 217 34.69 -1.70 3.22
N MET A 218 35.99 -1.99 3.14
CA MET A 218 37.01 -1.28 3.91
C MET A 218 37.18 0.15 3.39
N ARG A 219 37.09 1.15 4.29
CA ARG A 219 37.37 2.56 3.96
C ARG A 219 38.01 3.28 5.14
N VAL A 220 38.60 4.44 4.89
CA VAL A 220 39.07 5.32 5.94
C VAL A 220 37.87 5.93 6.69
N HIS A 221 37.84 5.78 8.01
CA HIS A 221 36.77 6.29 8.85
C HIS A 221 36.81 7.82 8.87
N PRO A 222 35.72 8.51 8.51
CA PRO A 222 35.76 9.94 8.23
C PRO A 222 36.03 10.81 9.48
N VAL A 223 35.80 10.28 10.69
CA VAL A 223 36.05 10.99 11.96
C VAL A 223 37.39 10.63 12.59
N PHE A 224 37.91 9.41 12.35
CA PHE A 224 39.08 8.89 13.08
C PHE A 224 40.31 8.69 12.19
N GLY A 225 40.18 8.84 10.86
CA GLY A 225 41.30 8.71 9.92
C GLY A 225 41.88 7.30 9.77
N GLN A 226 41.26 6.28 10.37
CA GLN A 226 41.74 4.89 10.37
C GLN A 226 40.94 4.01 9.40
N TRP A 227 41.57 2.99 8.84
CA TRP A 227 40.88 1.97 8.07
C TRP A 227 39.86 1.21 8.93
N LYS A 228 38.59 1.29 8.55
CA LYS A 228 37.48 0.60 9.23
C LYS A 228 36.53 0.01 8.22
N GLN A 229 35.99 -1.16 8.53
CA GLN A 229 34.98 -1.80 7.69
C GLN A 229 33.69 -0.98 7.73
N HIS A 230 33.26 -0.47 6.58
CA HIS A 230 31.96 0.12 6.40
C HIS A 230 30.92 -0.99 6.23
N LYS A 231 30.09 -1.17 7.25
CA LYS A 231 29.11 -2.26 7.34
C LYS A 231 27.77 -1.94 6.64
N GLY A 232 27.72 -0.89 5.83
CA GLY A 232 26.49 -0.46 5.15
C GLY A 232 26.75 0.17 3.78
N THR A 233 25.70 0.70 3.19
CA THR A 233 25.71 1.50 1.96
C THR A 233 25.22 2.90 2.31
N ASP A 234 25.96 3.93 1.87
CA ASP A 234 25.60 5.32 2.15
C ASP A 234 24.90 5.94 0.95
N PHE A 235 23.68 6.41 1.18
CA PHE A 235 22.84 7.10 0.20
C PHE A 235 22.84 8.61 0.52
N PRO A 236 23.58 9.44 -0.24
CA PRO A 236 23.59 10.88 -0.07
C PRO A 236 22.21 11.42 -0.46
N ALA A 237 21.65 12.26 0.39
CA ALA A 237 20.38 12.91 0.13
C ALA A 237 20.25 14.16 1.03
N PRO A 238 19.49 15.19 0.59
CA PRO A 238 19.22 16.35 1.43
C PRO A 238 18.62 15.95 2.78
N THR A 239 18.94 16.72 3.83
CA THR A 239 18.29 16.54 5.13
C THR A 239 16.78 16.70 4.98
N GLY A 240 16.01 15.79 5.59
CA GLY A 240 14.56 15.78 5.46
C GLY A 240 14.01 14.93 4.32
N THR A 241 14.85 14.33 3.46
CA THR A 241 14.38 13.38 2.44
C THR A 241 13.75 12.16 3.10
N PRO A 242 12.55 11.71 2.68
CA PRO A 242 11.90 10.52 3.25
C PRO A 242 12.74 9.25 3.08
N ILE A 243 12.89 8.51 4.17
CA ILE A 243 13.48 7.16 4.20
C ILE A 243 12.34 6.16 4.25
N ARG A 244 12.33 5.21 3.32
CA ARG A 244 11.30 4.18 3.18
C ARG A 244 11.80 2.83 3.68
N ALA A 245 10.90 2.04 4.28
CA ALA A 245 11.17 0.65 4.62
C ALA A 245 11.48 -0.13 3.34
N SER A 246 12.65 -0.77 3.28
CA SER A 246 13.05 -1.55 2.11
C SER A 246 12.27 -2.85 1.99
N GLY A 247 11.57 -3.32 3.02
CA GLY A 247 10.71 -4.51 2.95
C GLY A 247 9.69 -4.53 4.08
N ASP A 248 8.64 -5.35 3.92
CA ASP A 248 7.66 -5.57 4.99
C ASP A 248 8.36 -6.08 6.26
N GLY A 249 7.96 -5.58 7.42
CA GLY A 249 8.58 -5.98 8.66
C GLY A 249 7.91 -5.42 9.90
N VAL A 250 8.61 -5.58 11.01
CA VAL A 250 8.22 -5.05 12.32
C VAL A 250 9.38 -4.20 12.83
N VAL A 251 9.08 -3.03 13.40
CA VAL A 251 10.08 -2.18 14.05
C VAL A 251 10.65 -2.93 15.26
N ASP A 252 11.90 -3.36 15.16
CA ASP A 252 12.62 -4.04 16.23
C ASP A 252 13.30 -3.03 17.18
N PHE A 253 13.77 -1.93 16.60
CA PHE A 253 14.37 -0.82 17.33
C PHE A 253 14.03 0.52 16.67
N VAL A 254 13.80 1.54 17.50
CA VAL A 254 13.70 2.94 17.10
C VAL A 254 14.24 3.79 18.25
N GLY A 255 15.22 4.64 17.99
CA GLY A 255 15.86 5.46 19.02
C GLY A 255 17.25 5.93 18.63
N GLN A 256 18.02 6.45 19.58
CA GLN A 256 19.41 6.83 19.36
C GLN A 256 20.37 5.68 19.63
N GLN A 257 21.38 5.50 18.77
CA GLN A 257 22.40 4.47 18.92
C GLN A 257 23.79 4.98 18.51
N ASN A 258 24.50 5.58 19.47
CA ASN A 258 25.92 5.96 19.36
C ASN A 258 26.30 6.52 17.97
N GLY A 259 27.26 5.90 17.29
CA GLY A 259 27.76 6.33 15.99
C GLY A 259 26.70 6.37 14.88
N TYR A 260 25.61 5.60 14.98
CA TYR A 260 24.51 5.67 14.01
C TYR A 260 23.59 6.89 14.21
N GLY A 261 23.65 7.56 15.37
CA GLY A 261 22.73 8.64 15.70
C GLY A 261 21.29 8.13 15.84
N ASN A 262 20.31 8.86 15.28
CA ASN A 262 18.94 8.37 15.20
C ASN A 262 18.86 7.17 14.25
N PHE A 263 18.35 6.07 14.78
CA PHE A 263 18.50 4.75 14.21
C PHE A 263 17.20 3.94 14.29
N VAL A 264 16.89 3.23 13.21
CA VAL A 264 15.76 2.30 13.12
C VAL A 264 16.27 0.95 12.66
N VAL A 265 15.80 -0.13 13.29
CA VAL A 265 15.98 -1.50 12.82
C VAL A 265 14.62 -2.10 12.54
N LEU A 266 14.46 -2.63 11.33
CA LEU A 266 13.29 -3.41 10.95
C LEU A 266 13.69 -4.88 10.91
N LYS A 267 12.92 -5.72 11.60
CA LYS A 267 13.00 -7.17 11.50
C LYS A 267 12.03 -7.64 10.41
N HIS A 268 12.53 -8.45 9.50
CA HIS A 268 11.75 -8.99 8.39
C HIS A 268 11.48 -10.48 8.65
N TRP A 269 11.07 -11.21 7.61
CA TRP A 269 10.91 -12.66 7.72
C TRP A 269 12.26 -13.35 7.97
N ASN A 270 12.18 -14.55 8.55
CA ASN A 270 13.34 -15.38 8.85
C ASN A 270 14.38 -14.64 9.73
N ASN A 271 15.65 -14.66 9.33
CA ASN A 271 16.76 -14.02 10.03
C ASN A 271 17.21 -12.69 9.39
N TYR A 272 16.39 -12.10 8.51
CA TYR A 272 16.71 -10.84 7.84
C TYR A 272 16.31 -9.63 8.67
N SER A 273 17.15 -8.59 8.65
CA SER A 273 16.84 -7.28 9.20
C SER A 273 17.45 -6.17 8.35
N THR A 274 16.88 -4.98 8.41
CA THR A 274 17.46 -3.79 7.78
C THR A 274 17.62 -2.68 8.81
N ALA A 275 18.68 -1.92 8.67
CA ALA A 275 19.07 -0.90 9.63
C ALA A 275 19.28 0.44 8.91
N TYR A 276 18.81 1.51 9.53
CA TYR A 276 18.73 2.84 8.93
C TYR A 276 19.25 3.87 9.92
N GLY A 277 20.39 4.50 9.61
CA GLY A 277 21.08 5.44 10.49
C GLY A 277 21.12 6.87 9.98
N HIS A 278 21.66 7.73 10.85
CA HIS A 278 21.88 9.16 10.65
C HIS A 278 20.62 9.98 10.39
N MET A 279 19.44 9.51 10.83
CA MET A 279 18.17 10.20 10.55
C MET A 279 18.10 11.57 11.22
N SER A 280 17.48 12.56 10.57
CA SER A 280 17.16 13.83 11.23
C SER A 280 16.04 13.66 12.26
N ARG A 281 15.05 12.83 11.94
CA ARG A 281 13.86 12.54 12.76
C ARG A 281 13.19 11.24 12.29
N PHE A 282 12.45 10.60 13.18
CA PHE A 282 11.64 9.43 12.86
C PHE A 282 10.30 9.83 12.20
N ALA A 283 9.65 8.88 11.54
CA ALA A 283 8.27 9.07 11.11
C ALA A 283 7.34 9.23 12.33
N ALA A 284 6.28 10.03 12.17
CA ALA A 284 5.36 10.31 13.27
C ALA A 284 4.70 9.01 13.75
N GLY A 285 4.73 8.78 15.07
CA GLY A 285 4.12 7.61 15.69
C GLY A 285 4.90 6.29 15.55
N LEU A 286 6.07 6.29 14.89
CA LEU A 286 6.88 5.08 14.73
C LEU A 286 7.35 4.56 16.10
N LYS A 287 6.99 3.32 16.44
CA LYS A 287 7.34 2.68 17.72
C LYS A 287 7.74 1.22 17.55
N LYS A 288 8.52 0.70 18.50
CA LYS A 288 8.88 -0.72 18.55
C LYS A 288 7.62 -1.60 18.54
N GLY A 289 7.66 -2.70 17.79
CA GLY A 289 6.55 -3.62 17.59
C GLY A 289 5.54 -3.22 16.51
N GLN A 290 5.65 -2.01 15.95
CA GLN A 290 4.78 -1.58 14.86
C GLN A 290 5.09 -2.34 13.56
N LYS A 291 4.05 -2.80 12.87
CA LYS A 291 4.17 -3.37 11.52
C LYS A 291 4.36 -2.24 10.50
N VAL A 292 5.26 -2.47 9.54
CA VAL A 292 5.51 -1.57 8.41
C VAL A 292 5.49 -2.38 7.12
N SER A 293 4.97 -1.78 6.06
CA SER A 293 4.99 -2.32 4.71
C SER A 293 6.19 -1.77 3.94
N GLN A 294 6.65 -2.53 2.94
CA GLN A 294 7.64 -2.04 1.99
C GLN A 294 7.19 -0.71 1.37
N GLY A 295 8.07 0.29 1.37
CA GLY A 295 7.78 1.63 0.85
C GLY A 295 7.23 2.64 1.87
N ASP A 296 6.82 2.19 3.06
CA ASP A 296 6.35 3.06 4.14
C ASP A 296 7.46 3.98 4.62
N VAL A 297 7.14 5.25 4.88
CA VAL A 297 8.10 6.21 5.43
C VAL A 297 8.35 5.88 6.90
N ILE A 298 9.61 5.60 7.24
CA ILE A 298 10.05 5.26 8.60
C ILE A 298 10.88 6.38 9.26
N GLY A 299 11.33 7.35 8.47
CA GLY A 299 12.11 8.46 8.98
C GLY A 299 12.55 9.38 7.87
N TYR A 300 13.48 10.28 8.19
CA TYR A 300 13.97 11.28 7.26
C TYR A 300 15.48 11.42 7.38
N VAL A 301 16.14 11.57 6.23
CA VAL A 301 17.61 11.70 6.12
C VAL A 301 18.11 12.87 6.97
N GLY A 302 19.28 12.68 7.59
CA GLY A 302 19.94 13.73 8.36
C GLY A 302 21.45 13.49 8.43
N THR A 303 22.05 13.95 9.53
CA THR A 303 23.50 13.85 9.79
C THR A 303 23.80 13.59 11.27
N THR A 304 22.88 12.95 12.00
CA THR A 304 23.09 12.65 13.43
C THR A 304 24.11 11.53 13.63
N GLY A 305 24.83 11.52 14.75
CA GLY A 305 25.85 10.50 15.02
C GLY A 305 27.17 10.84 14.34
N TRP A 306 27.96 9.82 13.97
CA TRP A 306 29.25 10.01 13.29
C TRP A 306 29.05 10.12 11.78
N SER A 307 28.61 11.30 11.34
CA SER A 307 28.33 11.61 9.95
C SER A 307 29.03 12.92 9.56
N THR A 308 29.59 12.98 8.34
CA THR A 308 30.26 14.18 7.81
C THR A 308 29.38 15.06 6.93
N GLY A 309 28.19 14.58 6.59
CA GLY A 309 27.25 15.28 5.72
C GLY A 309 25.93 14.53 5.61
N ALA A 310 24.90 15.17 5.07
CA ALA A 310 23.56 14.59 5.00
C ALA A 310 23.53 13.33 4.11
N HIS A 311 23.24 12.17 4.74
CA HIS A 311 23.09 10.90 4.05
C HIS A 311 22.32 9.90 4.92
N LEU A 312 21.78 8.86 4.29
CA LEU A 312 21.31 7.66 4.97
C LEU A 312 22.43 6.63 4.99
N HIS A 313 22.74 6.11 6.18
CA HIS A 313 23.49 4.86 6.32
C HIS A 313 22.52 3.69 6.37
N TYR A 314 22.61 2.79 5.39
CA TYR A 314 21.71 1.64 5.25
C TYR A 314 22.49 0.33 5.40
N GLU A 315 22.01 -0.56 6.26
CA GLU A 315 22.56 -1.90 6.38
C GLU A 315 21.51 -2.95 6.03
N PHE A 316 21.93 -3.93 5.24
CA PHE A 316 21.21 -5.18 5.09
C PHE A 316 21.87 -6.24 5.98
N ARG A 317 21.08 -6.92 6.83
CA ARG A 317 21.61 -7.85 7.83
C ARG A 317 21.00 -9.23 7.72
N VAL A 318 21.83 -10.26 7.87
CA VAL A 318 21.45 -11.68 7.92
C VAL A 318 21.93 -12.27 9.24
N GLY A 319 21.03 -12.78 10.07
CA GLY A 319 21.39 -13.29 11.40
C GLY A 319 21.98 -12.23 12.34
N GLY A 320 21.67 -10.95 12.11
CA GLY A 320 22.21 -9.83 12.87
C GLY A 320 23.53 -9.25 12.34
N GLU A 321 24.18 -9.91 11.37
CA GLU A 321 25.41 -9.42 10.75
C GLU A 321 25.13 -8.66 9.46
N ALA A 322 25.76 -7.50 9.29
CA ALA A 322 25.63 -6.73 8.05
C ALA A 322 26.37 -7.39 6.89
N ARG A 323 25.73 -7.41 5.71
CA ARG A 323 26.20 -8.04 4.47
C ARG A 323 26.03 -7.08 3.31
N ASP A 324 26.87 -7.18 2.29
CA ASP A 324 26.77 -6.33 1.10
C ASP A 324 25.47 -6.64 0.32
N PRO A 325 24.51 -5.70 0.26
CA PRO A 325 23.24 -5.92 -0.43
C PRO A 325 23.38 -6.19 -1.94
N ASN A 326 24.50 -5.80 -2.58
CA ASN A 326 24.72 -6.01 -4.01
C ASN A 326 25.23 -7.42 -4.35
N THR A 327 25.84 -8.10 -3.38
CA THR A 327 26.34 -9.49 -3.54
C THR A 327 25.34 -10.54 -3.09
N LEU A 328 24.30 -10.13 -2.37
CA LEU A 328 23.30 -11.04 -1.85
C LEU A 328 22.26 -11.33 -2.93
N ASN A 329 22.23 -12.59 -3.35
CA ASN A 329 21.05 -13.17 -3.99
C ASN A 329 19.98 -13.34 -2.90
N VAL A 330 19.33 -12.23 -2.51
CA VAL A 330 18.29 -12.27 -1.48
C VAL A 330 17.09 -13.00 -2.09
N GLN A 331 17.04 -14.31 -1.87
CA GLN A 331 15.88 -15.09 -2.23
C GLN A 331 14.68 -14.50 -1.50
N ALA A 332 13.62 -14.26 -2.28
CA ALA A 332 12.29 -13.92 -1.81
C ALA A 332 11.87 -14.88 -0.68
N GLN A 333 10.86 -14.47 0.10
CA GLN A 333 10.12 -15.28 1.07
C GLN A 333 10.27 -16.80 0.83
N ALA A 334 10.58 -17.57 1.89
CA ALA A 334 10.83 -19.00 1.78
C ALA A 334 9.78 -19.65 0.87
N PRO A 335 10.20 -20.52 -0.07
CA PRO A 335 9.26 -21.17 -0.97
C PRO A 335 8.19 -21.88 -0.14
N LEU A 336 6.97 -21.90 -0.67
CA LEU A 336 5.86 -22.60 -0.02
C LEU A 336 6.28 -24.03 0.29
N THR A 337 6.05 -24.49 1.52
CA THR A 337 6.18 -25.91 1.86
C THR A 337 5.29 -26.75 0.97
N ALA A 338 5.53 -28.06 0.86
CA ALA A 338 4.69 -28.92 0.01
C ALA A 338 3.18 -28.83 0.35
N ALA A 339 2.85 -28.69 1.64
CA ALA A 339 1.48 -28.54 2.09
C ALA A 339 0.88 -27.17 1.71
N GLU A 340 1.63 -26.08 1.89
CA GLU A 340 1.22 -24.74 1.47
C GLU A 340 1.10 -24.65 -0.05
N LEU A 341 2.02 -25.26 -0.79
CA LEU A 341 2.02 -25.30 -2.25
C LEU A 341 0.78 -26.02 -2.79
N SER A 342 0.33 -27.10 -2.13
CA SER A 342 -0.90 -27.80 -2.51
C SER A 342 -2.14 -26.89 -2.38
N ARG A 343 -2.26 -26.18 -1.23
CA ARG A 343 -3.33 -25.19 -1.01
C ARG A 343 -3.24 -24.02 -1.98
N PHE A 344 -2.03 -23.52 -2.20
CA PHE A 344 -1.75 -22.47 -3.17
C PHE A 344 -2.19 -22.87 -4.56
N LYS A 345 -1.87 -24.08 -5.04
CA LYS A 345 -2.27 -24.54 -6.37
C LYS A 345 -3.79 -24.55 -6.55
N ALA A 346 -4.54 -24.97 -5.54
CA ALA A 346 -6.00 -24.91 -5.58
C ALA A 346 -6.51 -23.46 -5.67
N TYR A 347 -5.92 -22.55 -4.89
CA TYR A 347 -6.26 -21.12 -4.93
C TYR A 347 -5.87 -20.46 -6.26
N ALA A 348 -4.67 -20.76 -6.76
CA ALA A 348 -4.15 -20.25 -8.03
C ALA A 348 -4.98 -20.74 -9.22
N ALA A 349 -5.50 -21.96 -9.17
CA ALA A 349 -6.43 -22.47 -10.17
C ALA A 349 -7.74 -21.66 -10.21
N ASP A 350 -8.30 -21.27 -9.07
CA ASP A 350 -9.47 -20.38 -9.02
C ASP A 350 -9.16 -19.00 -9.64
N MET A 351 -8.01 -18.40 -9.29
CA MET A 351 -7.59 -17.12 -9.87
C MET A 351 -7.36 -17.21 -11.39
N THR A 352 -6.75 -18.30 -11.85
CA THR A 352 -6.52 -18.54 -13.28
C THR A 352 -7.85 -18.73 -14.02
N HIS A 353 -8.80 -19.45 -13.42
CA HIS A 353 -10.15 -19.57 -13.98
C HIS A 353 -10.84 -18.22 -14.11
N ARG A 354 -10.71 -17.34 -13.11
CA ARG A 354 -11.23 -15.96 -13.19
C ARG A 354 -10.61 -15.16 -14.33
N PHE A 355 -9.31 -15.27 -14.56
CA PHE A 355 -8.68 -14.64 -15.73
C PHE A 355 -9.25 -15.18 -17.04
N ALA A 356 -9.50 -16.49 -17.14
CA ALA A 356 -10.10 -17.08 -18.33
C ALA A 356 -11.53 -16.58 -18.58
N LEU A 357 -12.31 -16.27 -17.53
CA LEU A 357 -13.63 -15.66 -17.65
C LEU A 357 -13.59 -14.19 -18.13
N LEU A 358 -12.47 -13.50 -17.90
CA LEU A 358 -12.24 -12.12 -18.31
C LEU A 358 -11.71 -11.99 -19.75
N GLN A 359 -11.13 -13.06 -20.30
CA GLN A 359 -10.70 -13.11 -21.70
C GLN A 359 -11.96 -13.09 -22.61
N PRO A 360 -12.07 -12.15 -23.57
CA PRO A 360 -13.21 -12.16 -24.47
C PRO A 360 -13.26 -13.47 -25.26
N VAL A 361 -14.48 -14.03 -25.42
CA VAL A 361 -14.74 -15.18 -26.28
C VAL A 361 -14.41 -14.80 -27.73
N GLY A 362 -13.14 -14.99 -28.14
CA GLY A 362 -12.69 -14.61 -29.48
C GLY A 362 -11.18 -14.67 -29.76
N SER A 363 -10.30 -14.83 -28.76
CA SER A 363 -8.84 -14.90 -28.99
C SER A 363 -8.29 -16.34 -29.16
N GLY A 364 -9.12 -17.36 -28.95
CA GLY A 364 -8.76 -18.75 -29.23
C GLY A 364 -8.99 -19.08 -30.70
N THR A 365 -7.92 -19.29 -31.48
CA THR A 365 -8.01 -19.92 -32.80
C THR A 365 -8.53 -21.35 -32.68
N SER A 366 -9.85 -21.53 -32.68
CA SER A 366 -10.47 -22.82 -32.92
C SER A 366 -10.30 -23.18 -34.40
N LYS A 367 -9.24 -23.91 -34.74
CA LYS A 367 -9.21 -24.66 -36.00
C LYS A 367 -10.19 -25.82 -35.87
N MET A 368 -11.37 -25.69 -36.45
CA MET A 368 -12.20 -26.86 -36.75
C MET A 368 -11.54 -27.63 -37.89
N ALA A 369 -11.07 -28.84 -37.60
CA ALA A 369 -10.76 -29.83 -38.62
C ALA A 369 -11.98 -30.77 -38.71
N ALA A 370 -12.60 -30.82 -39.90
CA ALA A 370 -13.53 -31.88 -40.26
C ALA A 370 -12.75 -32.92 -41.09
N LYS A 371 -13.06 -34.20 -40.88
CA LYS A 371 -12.62 -35.30 -41.73
C LYS A 371 -13.70 -35.63 -42.75
#